data_AF-Q9I825-F1
#
_entry.id   AF-Q9I825-F1
#
_cell.length_a   1.000
_cell.length_b   1.000
_cell.length_c   1.000
_cell.angle_alpha   90.00
_cell.angle_beta   90.00
_cell.angle_gamma   90.00
#
_symmetry.space_group_name_H-M   'P 1'
#
loop_
_entity.id
_entity.type
_entity.pdbx_description
1 polymer ?
#
loop_
_entity_poly.entity_id
_entity_poly.type
_entity_poly.pdbx_seq_one_letter_code
_entity_poly.pdbx_strand_id
1 'polypeptide(L)' 'VTRMCFLMVCGFLIAWTPYASFAAWIFFNKGAAFTATAMAIPAFFSKSSAI' A
#
# COMPACT_ATOMS: atom_id res chain seq x y z
N VAL A 1 5.67 -2.48 -25.98
CA VAL A 1 4.66 -3.13 -25.12
C VAL A 1 5.23 -3.53 -23.77
N THR A 2 6.35 -4.25 -23.73
CA THR A 2 7.08 -4.63 -22.50
C THR A 2 7.40 -3.45 -21.56
N ARG A 3 7.88 -2.32 -22.12
CA ARG A 3 8.13 -1.09 -21.35
C ARG A 3 6.87 -0.53 -20.67
N MET A 4 5.71 -0.64 -21.30
CA MET A 4 4.43 -0.18 -20.74
C MET A 4 3.97 -1.12 -19.62
N CYS A 5 4.04 -2.44 -19.82
CA CYS A 5 3.74 -3.41 -18.75
C CYS A 5 4.63 -3.19 -17.51
N PHE A 6 5.92 -2.92 -17.71
CA PHE A 6 6.84 -2.71 -16.60
C PHE A 6 6.45 -1.48 -15.76
N LEU A 7 6.10 -0.36 -16.42
CA LEU A 7 5.66 0.85 -15.73
C LEU A 7 4.34 0.64 -14.96
N MET A 8 3.40 -0.11 -15.52
CA MET A 8 2.13 -0.43 -14.86
C MET A 8 2.34 -1.31 -13.62
N VAL A 9 3.17 -2.34 -13.71
CA VAL A 9 3.48 -3.24 -12.59
C VAL A 9 4.25 -2.49 -11.50
N CYS A 10 5.25 -1.69 -11.85
CA CYS A 10 5.99 -0.88 -10.88
C CYS A 10 5.08 0.16 -10.20
N GLY A 11 4.22 0.83 -10.94
CA GLY A 11 3.25 1.78 -10.38
C GLY A 11 2.29 1.11 -9.39
N PHE A 12 1.76 -0.07 -9.75
CA PHE A 12 0.90 -0.86 -8.87
C PHE A 12 1.64 -1.30 -7.60
N LEU A 13 2.86 -1.81 -7.72
CA LEU A 13 3.65 -2.25 -6.57
C LEU A 13 3.95 -1.08 -5.62
N ILE A 14 4.33 0.09 -6.13
CA ILE A 14 4.64 1.27 -5.29
C ILE A 14 3.39 1.76 -4.57
N ALA A 15 2.22 1.73 -5.20
CA ALA A 15 0.97 2.15 -4.57
C ALA A 15 0.45 1.16 -3.51
N TRP A 16 0.61 -0.14 -3.74
CA TRP A 16 0.00 -1.18 -2.91
C TRP A 16 0.92 -1.80 -1.86
N THR A 17 2.23 -1.92 -2.10
CA THR A 17 3.19 -2.50 -1.14
C THR A 17 3.22 -1.82 0.23
N PRO A 18 3.18 -0.47 0.38
CA PRO A 18 3.17 0.14 1.70
C PRO A 18 1.89 -0.15 2.48
N TYR A 19 0.74 -0.18 1.80
CA TYR A 19 -0.54 -0.53 2.44
C TYR A 19 -0.57 -2.00 2.89
N ALA A 20 -0.17 -2.91 2.01
CA ALA A 20 -0.12 -4.34 2.31
C ALA A 20 0.87 -4.66 3.44
N SER A 21 2.05 -4.03 3.44
CA SER A 21 3.07 -4.22 4.48
C SER A 21 2.59 -3.69 5.83
N PHE A 22 1.95 -2.52 5.87
CA PHE A 22 1.42 -1.95 7.10
C PHE A 22 0.24 -2.75 7.65
N ALA A 23 -0.66 -3.22 6.77
CA ALA A 23 -1.76 -4.11 7.16
C ALA A 23 -1.24 -5.44 7.72
N ALA A 24 -0.25 -6.07 7.05
CA ALA A 24 0.39 -7.28 7.54
C ALA A 24 1.06 -7.06 8.90
N TRP A 25 1.75 -5.92 9.09
CA TRP A 25 2.37 -5.57 10.35
C TRP A 25 1.35 -5.44 11.49
N ILE A 26 0.18 -4.83 11.26
CA ILE A 26 -0.91 -4.76 12.25
C ILE A 26 -1.43 -6.16 12.60
N PHE A 27 -1.59 -7.04 11.60
CA PHE A 27 -2.09 -8.40 11.83
C PHE A 27 -1.11 -9.26 12.64
N PHE A 28 0.20 -9.09 12.44
CA PHE A 28 1.24 -9.80 13.19
C PHE A 28 1.52 -9.19 14.57
N ASN A 29 1.37 -7.87 14.74
CA ASN A 29 1.58 -7.17 16.01
C ASN A 29 0.25 -6.86 16.70
N LYS A 30 -0.54 -7.91 16.99
CA LYS A 30 -1.81 -7.78 17.73
C LYS A 30 -1.58 -7.07 19.07
N GLY A 31 -2.20 -5.90 19.24
CA GLY A 31 -2.09 -5.07 20.46
C GLY A 31 -1.11 -3.89 20.35
N ALA A 32 -0.42 -3.71 19.21
CA ALA A 32 0.34 -2.49 18.97
C ALA A 32 -0.60 -1.28 18.85
N ALA A 33 -0.29 -0.19 19.56
CA ALA A 33 -1.01 1.07 19.42
C ALA A 33 -0.69 1.67 18.04
N PHE A 34 -1.65 1.63 17.12
CA PHE A 34 -1.54 2.25 15.81
C PHE A 34 -2.42 3.50 15.74
N THR A 35 -1.88 4.56 15.16
CA THR A 35 -2.64 5.80 14.93
C THR A 35 -3.37 5.73 13.59
N ALA A 36 -4.62 6.21 13.55
CA ALA A 36 -5.44 6.23 12.32
C ALA A 36 -4.76 6.95 11.13
N THR A 37 -3.92 7.96 11.41
CA THR A 37 -3.12 8.65 10.38
C THR A 37 -2.08 7.74 9.71
N ALA A 38 -1.52 6.77 10.44
CA ALA A 38 -0.55 5.82 9.90
C ALA A 38 -1.19 4.82 8.91
N MET A 39 -2.49 4.52 9.05
CA MET A 39 -3.25 3.78 8.03
C MET A 39 -3.79 4.66 6.90
N ALA A 40 -4.05 5.94 7.15
CA ALA A 40 -4.61 6.84 6.15
C ALA A 40 -3.62 7.19 5.03
N ILE A 41 -2.33 7.37 5.34
CA ILE A 41 -1.30 7.73 4.36
C ILE A 41 -1.11 6.61 3.31
N PRO A 42 -0.91 5.33 3.69
CA PRO A 42 -0.82 4.24 2.71
C PRO A 42 -2.16 3.96 2.00
N ALA A 43 -3.30 4.19 2.67
CA ALA A 43 -4.62 3.97 2.07
C ALA A 43 -4.97 5.00 0.97
N PHE A 44 -4.46 6.22 1.06
CA PHE A 44 -4.67 7.23 0.03
C PHE A 44 -3.98 6.83 -1.28
N PHE A 45 -2.75 6.33 -1.19
CA PHE A 45 -1.99 5.82 -2.34
C PHE A 45 -2.67 4.61 -3.00
N SER A 46 -3.17 3.65 -2.21
CA SER A 46 -3.87 2.49 -2.79
C SER A 46 -5.18 2.91 -3.48
N LYS A 47 -5.96 3.82 -2.89
CA LYS A 47 -7.19 4.32 -3.53
C LYS A 47 -6.94 5.16 -4.77
N SER A 48 -5.93 6.02 -4.78
CA SER A 48 -5.57 6.80 -5.98
C SER A 48 -5.07 5.95 -7.14
N SER A 49 -4.59 4.72 -6.87
CA SER A 49 -4.15 3.78 -7.92
C SER A 49 -5.27 2.86 -8.44
N ALA A 50 -6.41 2.83 -7.76
CA ALA A 50 -7.57 2.00 -8.11
C ALA A 50 -8.63 2.75 -8.94
N ILE A 51 -8.37 4.04 -9.21
CA ILE A 51 -9.10 4.93 -10.12
C ILE A 51 -8.25 5.13 -11.36
#